data_AF-A0A957C9N5-F1
#
_entry.id   AF-A0A957C9N5-F1
#
_cell.length_a   1.000
_cell.length_b   1.000
_cell.length_c   1.000
_cell.angle_alpha   90.00
_cell.angle_beta   90.00
_cell.angle_gamma   90.00
#
_symmetry.space_group_name_H-M   'P 1'
#
loop_
_entity.id
_entity.type
_entity.pdbx_description
1 polymer ?
#
loop_
_entity_poly.entity_id
_entity_poly.type
_entity_poly.pdbx_seq_one_letter_code
_entity_poly.pdbx_strand_id
1 'polypeptide(L)'
;MDNEASEEIVRTRLRHWFAPIVDEPSWRSNLVDAQAEQLLNWGMAQVEQTAVHSQRLPDEDANPLLEKGSTAVRLIMAGVNDLIGTIGKEPEFDLVDDTMTRLLKNLRWLTNQPLRPDNLRRVSQFNQARETEDREAAFQHLLALIQTDAP
;
A
#
# COMPACT_ATOMS: atom_id res chain seq x y z
N MET A 1 3.16 -33.47 -4.72
CA MET A 1 2.75 -33.27 -3.32
C MET A 1 3.32 -31.98 -2.73
N ASP A 2 4.46 -31.46 -3.21
CA ASP A 2 5.06 -30.22 -2.66
C ASP A 2 4.32 -28.91 -3.00
N ASN A 3 3.52 -28.89 -4.09
CA ASN A 3 2.85 -27.68 -4.54
C ASN A 3 1.60 -27.33 -3.70
N GLU A 4 0.78 -28.33 -3.37
CA GLU A 4 -0.44 -28.12 -2.56
C GLU A 4 -0.13 -27.65 -1.13
N ALA A 5 0.92 -28.19 -0.51
CA ALA A 5 1.37 -27.76 0.81
C ALA A 5 1.91 -26.33 0.80
N SER A 6 2.62 -25.93 -0.27
CA SER A 6 3.14 -24.57 -0.43
C SER A 6 2.00 -23.55 -0.61
N GLU A 7 1.01 -23.88 -1.43
CA GLU A 7 -0.18 -23.04 -1.64
C GLU A 7 -1.00 -22.85 -0.35
N GLU A 8 -1.14 -23.91 0.46
CA GLU A 8 -1.88 -23.82 1.73
C GLU A 8 -1.15 -22.97 2.78
N ILE A 9 0.20 -23.00 2.82
CA ILE A 9 1.00 -22.11 3.67
C ILE A 9 0.78 -20.65 3.29
N VAL A 10 0.82 -20.33 1.98
CA VAL A 10 0.58 -18.97 1.49
C VAL A 10 -0.84 -18.51 1.84
N ARG A 11 -1.85 -19.35 1.61
CA ARG A 11 -3.25 -19.05 1.95
C ARG A 11 -3.43 -18.79 3.45
N THR A 12 -2.82 -19.61 4.30
CA THR A 12 -2.89 -19.46 5.76
C THR A 12 -2.25 -18.14 6.20
N ARG A 13 -1.08 -17.80 5.65
CA ARG A 13 -0.38 -16.55 5.94
C ARG A 13 -1.17 -15.33 5.47
N LEU A 14 -1.76 -15.37 4.28
CA LEU A 14 -2.64 -14.31 3.78
C LEU A 14 -3.83 -14.10 4.71
N ARG A 15 -4.49 -15.18 5.14
CA ARG A 15 -5.62 -15.08 6.07
C ARG A 15 -5.21 -14.46 7.41
N HIS A 16 -4.03 -14.77 7.90
CA HIS A 16 -3.55 -14.22 9.17
C HIS A 16 -3.12 -12.75 9.07
N TRP A 17 -2.40 -12.40 8.00
CA TRP A 17 -1.70 -11.11 7.89
C TRP A 17 -2.43 -10.06 7.05
N PHE A 18 -3.35 -10.45 6.17
CA PHE A 18 -4.12 -9.50 5.35
C PHE A 18 -5.56 -9.31 5.84
N ALA A 19 -6.21 -10.34 6.40
CA ALA A 19 -7.60 -10.19 6.89
C ALA A 19 -7.78 -9.04 7.91
N PRO A 20 -6.85 -8.80 8.86
CA PRO A 20 -6.97 -7.65 9.77
C PRO A 20 -7.00 -6.30 9.06
N ILE A 21 -6.36 -6.17 7.89
CA ILE A 21 -6.40 -4.95 7.08
C ILE A 21 -7.79 -4.79 6.45
N VAL A 22 -8.38 -5.87 5.96
CA VAL A 22 -9.72 -5.88 5.36
C VAL A 22 -10.78 -5.49 6.40
N ASP A 23 -10.65 -6.01 7.61
CA ASP A 23 -11.60 -5.81 8.70
C ASP A 23 -11.55 -4.39 9.28
N GLU A 24 -10.51 -3.59 8.99
CA GLU A 24 -10.37 -2.21 9.45
C GLU A 24 -10.99 -1.23 8.44
N PRO A 25 -12.14 -0.57 8.70
CA PRO A 25 -12.80 0.26 7.68
C PRO A 25 -12.08 1.58 7.36
N SER A 26 -11.11 1.98 8.21
CA SER A 26 -10.45 3.28 8.19
C SER A 26 -9.68 3.53 6.89
N TRP A 27 -9.10 2.50 6.27
CA TRP A 27 -8.26 2.64 5.08
C TRP A 27 -9.04 3.01 3.81
N ARG A 28 -10.38 2.96 3.82
CA ARG A 28 -11.21 3.26 2.63
C ARG A 28 -12.18 4.42 2.81
N SER A 29 -12.12 5.14 3.93
CA SER A 29 -13.13 6.15 4.30
C SER A 29 -13.31 7.29 3.31
N ASN A 30 -12.27 7.62 2.53
CA ASN A 30 -12.25 8.69 1.54
C ASN A 30 -12.27 8.18 0.09
N LEU A 31 -12.26 6.85 -0.11
CA LEU A 31 -12.20 6.21 -1.41
C LEU A 31 -13.60 5.84 -1.89
N VAL A 32 -13.83 5.92 -3.20
CA VAL A 32 -14.99 5.27 -3.82
C VAL A 32 -14.71 3.77 -4.00
N ASP A 33 -15.75 2.96 -4.16
CA ASP A 33 -15.62 1.49 -4.20
C ASP A 33 -14.59 0.99 -5.23
N ALA A 34 -14.57 1.56 -6.43
CA ALA A 34 -13.61 1.18 -7.48
C ALA A 34 -12.14 1.50 -7.10
N GLN A 35 -11.91 2.58 -6.36
CA GLN A 35 -10.58 2.96 -5.87
C GLN A 35 -10.17 2.07 -4.69
N ALA A 36 -11.11 1.80 -3.78
CA ALA A 36 -10.90 0.90 -2.67
C ALA A 36 -10.56 -0.52 -3.15
N GLU A 37 -11.24 -1.03 -4.17
CA GLU A 37 -10.96 -2.33 -4.79
C GLU A 37 -9.55 -2.38 -5.41
N GLN A 38 -9.15 -1.37 -6.17
CA GLN A 38 -7.80 -1.29 -6.75
C GLN A 38 -6.72 -1.28 -5.66
N LEU A 39 -6.93 -0.50 -4.59
CA LEU A 39 -6.00 -0.41 -3.47
C LEU A 39 -5.95 -1.70 -2.65
N LEU A 40 -7.08 -2.37 -2.47
CA LEU A 40 -7.18 -3.67 -1.82
C LEU A 40 -6.43 -4.75 -2.60
N ASN A 41 -6.62 -4.81 -3.92
CA ASN A 41 -5.94 -5.75 -4.80
C ASN A 41 -4.42 -5.54 -4.77
N TRP A 42 -3.97 -4.27 -4.76
CA TRP A 42 -2.55 -3.96 -4.55
C TRP A 42 -2.06 -4.49 -3.20
N GLY A 43 -2.76 -4.18 -2.09
CA GLY A 43 -2.34 -4.58 -0.76
C GLY A 43 -2.26 -6.10 -0.60
N MET A 44 -3.23 -6.82 -1.15
CA MET A 44 -3.25 -8.29 -1.15
C MET A 44 -2.03 -8.85 -1.88
N ALA A 45 -1.72 -8.33 -3.08
CA ALA A 45 -0.58 -8.78 -3.87
C ALA A 45 0.76 -8.59 -3.13
N GLN A 46 0.92 -7.50 -2.35
CA GLN A 46 2.13 -7.26 -1.56
C GLN A 46 2.31 -8.27 -0.42
N VAL A 47 1.24 -8.57 0.32
CA VAL A 47 1.30 -9.56 1.41
C VAL A 47 1.47 -10.97 0.83
N GLU A 48 0.84 -11.27 -0.29
CA GLU A 48 1.00 -12.53 -1.01
C GLU A 48 2.44 -12.75 -1.44
N GLN A 49 3.08 -11.75 -2.05
CA GLN A 49 4.48 -11.83 -2.44
C GLN A 49 5.39 -12.12 -1.24
N THR A 50 5.14 -11.48 -0.09
CA THR A 50 5.88 -11.73 1.15
C THR A 50 5.65 -13.14 1.67
N ALA A 51 4.42 -13.64 1.58
CA ALA A 51 4.06 -15.01 1.96
C ALA A 51 4.74 -16.05 1.06
N VAL A 52 4.76 -15.83 -0.25
CA VAL A 52 5.46 -16.68 -1.23
C VAL A 52 6.97 -16.65 -0.99
N HIS A 53 7.56 -15.48 -0.77
CA HIS A 53 9.00 -15.34 -0.52
C HIS A 53 9.43 -16.08 0.76
N SER A 54 8.59 -16.03 1.79
CA SER A 54 8.87 -16.67 3.08
C SER A 54 8.39 -18.12 3.18
N GLN A 55 7.72 -18.70 2.16
CA GLN A 55 6.99 -19.97 2.28
C GLN A 55 7.85 -21.17 2.69
N ARG A 56 9.17 -21.11 2.48
CA ARG A 56 10.14 -22.15 2.83
C ARG A 56 10.84 -21.90 4.16
N LEU A 57 10.59 -20.76 4.79
CA LEU A 57 11.14 -20.40 6.09
C LEU A 57 10.26 -20.97 7.21
N PRO A 58 10.85 -21.39 8.34
CA PRO A 58 10.09 -21.70 9.54
C PRO A 58 9.32 -20.46 10.02
N ASP A 59 8.22 -20.67 10.73
CA ASP A 59 7.33 -19.57 11.13
C ASP A 59 8.01 -18.52 12.02
N GLU A 60 9.01 -18.92 12.81
CA GLU A 60 9.81 -17.99 13.63
C GLU A 60 10.58 -16.94 12.80
N ASP A 61 11.01 -17.31 11.59
CA ASP A 61 11.71 -16.41 10.67
C ASP A 61 10.75 -15.73 9.69
N ALA A 62 9.67 -16.40 9.30
CA ALA A 62 8.67 -15.86 8.37
C ALA A 62 7.77 -14.80 9.00
N ASN A 63 7.34 -15.00 10.26
CA ASN A 63 6.38 -14.11 10.92
C ASN A 63 6.87 -12.66 11.03
N PRO A 64 8.14 -12.37 11.41
CA PRO A 64 8.65 -10.99 11.42
C PRO A 64 8.62 -10.32 10.04
N LEU A 65 8.87 -11.08 8.96
CA LEU A 65 8.82 -10.56 7.59
C LEU A 65 7.39 -10.21 7.19
N LEU A 66 6.44 -11.10 7.51
CA LEU A 66 5.02 -10.92 7.23
C LEU A 66 4.41 -9.79 8.04
N GLU A 67 4.75 -9.68 9.32
CA GLU A 67 4.32 -8.58 10.20
C GLU A 67 4.79 -7.24 9.66
N LYS A 68 6.07 -7.13 9.31
CA LYS A 68 6.65 -5.93 8.71
C LYS A 68 5.97 -5.58 7.39
N GLY A 69 5.81 -6.57 6.50
CA GLY A 69 5.16 -6.38 5.20
C GLY A 69 3.72 -5.92 5.32
N SER A 70 2.91 -6.62 6.12
CA SER A 70 1.50 -6.27 6.40
C SER A 70 1.37 -4.89 7.04
N THR A 71 2.22 -4.57 8.02
CA THR A 71 2.23 -3.23 8.65
C THR A 71 2.52 -2.13 7.63
N ALA A 72 3.51 -2.32 6.76
CA ALA A 72 3.83 -1.34 5.72
C ALA A 72 2.69 -1.19 4.72
N VAL A 73 2.08 -2.30 4.27
CA VAL A 73 0.90 -2.28 3.37
C VAL A 73 -0.24 -1.49 3.99
N ARG A 74 -0.61 -1.77 5.26
CA ARG A 74 -1.66 -1.05 5.96
C ARG A 74 -1.39 0.47 6.02
N LEU A 75 -0.17 0.85 6.39
CA LEU A 75 0.21 2.26 6.49
C LEU A 75 0.22 2.98 5.13
N ILE A 76 0.57 2.26 4.06
CA ILE A 76 0.51 2.78 2.69
C ILE A 76 -0.95 2.99 2.26
N MET A 77 -1.82 2.00 2.49
CA MET A 77 -3.24 2.10 2.16
C MET A 77 -3.91 3.26 2.90
N ALA A 78 -3.65 3.39 4.21
CA ALA A 78 -4.11 4.53 5.01
C ALA A 78 -3.57 5.87 4.47
N GLY A 79 -2.27 5.94 4.12
CA GLY A 79 -1.68 7.15 3.56
C GLY A 79 -2.30 7.58 2.23
N VAL A 80 -2.63 6.63 1.34
CA VAL A 80 -3.35 6.91 0.09
C VAL A 80 -4.74 7.45 0.38
N ASN A 81 -5.48 6.81 1.29
CA ASN A 81 -6.80 7.26 1.71
C ASN A 81 -6.79 8.67 2.32
N ASP A 82 -5.81 8.96 3.17
CA ASP A 82 -5.67 10.27 3.80
C ASP A 82 -5.38 11.35 2.75
N LEU A 83 -4.48 11.08 1.80
CA LEU A 83 -4.16 12.00 0.71
C LEU A 83 -5.37 12.29 -0.19
N ILE A 84 -6.16 11.27 -0.54
CA ILE A 84 -7.44 11.46 -1.25
C ILE A 84 -8.44 12.27 -0.43
N GLY A 85 -8.43 12.11 0.89
CA GLY A 85 -9.22 12.88 1.84
C GLY A 85 -8.87 14.37 1.89
N THR A 86 -7.76 14.80 1.31
CA THR A 86 -7.33 16.22 1.27
C THR A 86 -7.84 16.98 0.05
N ILE A 87 -8.34 16.29 -0.98
CA ILE A 87 -8.81 16.93 -2.22
C ILE A 87 -10.08 17.73 -1.95
N GLY A 88 -10.12 19.00 -2.38
CA GLY A 88 -11.23 19.92 -2.15
C GLY A 88 -11.30 20.50 -0.73
N LYS A 89 -10.26 20.29 0.09
CA LYS A 89 -10.11 20.91 1.41
C LYS A 89 -9.07 22.03 1.36
N GLU A 90 -9.24 23.03 2.23
CA GLU A 90 -8.18 24.02 2.43
C GLU A 90 -6.89 23.31 2.84
N PRO A 91 -5.74 23.67 2.25
CA PRO A 91 -4.48 23.03 2.55
C PRO A 91 -4.08 23.39 3.99
N GLU A 92 -4.24 22.43 4.91
CA GLU A 92 -3.42 22.41 6.12
C GLU A 92 -1.97 22.19 5.65
N PHE A 93 -1.20 23.27 5.62
CA PHE A 93 0.05 23.41 4.85
C PHE A 93 1.07 22.29 5.09
N ASP A 94 1.03 21.61 6.24
CA ASP A 94 1.98 20.53 6.59
C ASP A 94 1.41 19.11 6.40
N LEU A 95 0.08 18.93 6.38
CA LEU A 95 -0.53 17.59 6.48
C LEU A 95 -0.25 16.72 5.25
N VAL A 96 -0.27 17.33 4.07
CA VAL A 96 -0.09 16.60 2.81
C VAL A 96 1.36 16.18 2.62
N ASP A 97 2.29 17.08 2.90
CA ASP A 97 3.73 16.81 2.79
C ASP A 97 4.17 15.77 3.83
N ASP A 98 3.64 15.84 5.06
CA ASP A 98 3.89 14.84 6.11
C ASP A 98 3.32 13.47 5.74
N THR A 99 2.11 13.43 5.19
CA THR A 99 1.47 12.18 4.77
C THR A 99 2.19 11.57 3.57
N MET A 100 2.56 12.39 2.58
CA MET A 100 3.37 11.95 1.45
C MET A 100 4.75 11.43 1.90
N THR A 101 5.40 12.13 2.82
CA THR A 101 6.69 11.70 3.38
C THR A 101 6.58 10.35 4.08
N ARG A 102 5.53 10.15 4.88
CA ARG A 102 5.25 8.84 5.52
C ARG A 102 4.97 7.75 4.50
N LEU A 103 4.15 8.03 3.49
CA LEU A 103 3.83 7.10 2.40
C LEU A 103 5.12 6.61 1.71
N LEU A 104 5.99 7.53 1.31
CA LEU A 104 7.27 7.22 0.64
C LEU A 104 8.22 6.44 1.56
N LYS A 105 8.29 6.77 2.85
CA LYS A 105 9.09 6.00 3.83
C LYS A 105 8.61 4.57 3.95
N ASN A 106 7.29 4.36 4.04
CA ASN A 106 6.71 3.02 4.13
C ASN A 106 6.91 2.23 2.83
N LEU A 107 6.81 2.87 1.67
CA LEU A 107 7.11 2.25 0.37
C LEU A 107 8.56 1.77 0.30
N ARG A 108 9.51 2.61 0.74
CA ARG A 108 10.94 2.23 0.86
C ARG A 108 11.14 1.04 1.79
N TRP A 109 10.38 0.99 2.87
CA TRP A 109 10.46 -0.08 3.87
C TRP A 109 9.87 -1.41 3.36
N LEU A 110 8.79 -1.34 2.59
CA LEU A 110 8.13 -2.49 1.98
C LEU A 110 9.01 -3.11 0.88
N THR A 111 9.51 -2.29 -0.03
CA THR A 111 10.30 -2.78 -1.19
C THR A 111 11.77 -3.03 -0.85
N ASN A 112 12.26 -2.45 0.26
CA ASN A 112 13.69 -2.39 0.59
C ASN A 112 14.54 -1.78 -0.55
N GLN A 113 13.94 -0.94 -1.39
CA GLN A 113 14.60 -0.25 -2.51
C GLN A 113 14.62 1.26 -2.26
N PRO A 114 15.64 1.98 -2.75
CA PRO A 114 15.61 3.44 -2.74
C PRO A 114 14.43 3.97 -3.55
N LEU A 115 13.92 5.14 -3.17
CA LEU A 115 12.91 5.85 -3.97
C LEU A 115 13.50 6.16 -5.34
N ARG A 116 12.75 5.84 -6.40
CA ARG A 116 13.18 6.10 -7.77
C ARG A 116 12.97 7.58 -8.11
N PRO A 117 13.74 8.14 -9.06
CA PRO A 117 13.52 9.51 -9.54
C PRO A 117 12.08 9.75 -10.02
N ASP A 118 11.45 8.72 -10.60
CA ASP A 118 10.07 8.79 -11.08
C ASP A 118 9.04 8.99 -9.96
N ASN A 119 9.35 8.65 -8.69
CA ASN A 119 8.47 8.93 -7.57
C ASN A 119 8.23 10.44 -7.43
N LEU A 120 9.23 11.29 -7.64
CA LEU A 120 9.07 12.75 -7.60
C LEU A 120 8.11 13.25 -8.69
N ARG A 121 8.17 12.66 -9.88
CA ARG A 121 7.23 12.96 -10.96
C ARG A 121 5.80 12.60 -10.55
N ARG A 122 5.58 11.43 -9.93
CA ARG A 122 4.26 10.99 -9.46
C ARG A 122 3.70 11.87 -8.35
N VAL A 123 4.54 12.28 -7.40
CA VAL A 123 4.15 13.24 -6.35
C VAL A 123 3.73 14.58 -6.95
N SER A 124 4.49 15.10 -7.91
CA SER A 124 4.14 16.33 -8.61
C SER A 124 2.81 16.21 -9.37
N GLN A 125 2.59 15.08 -10.06
CA GLN A 125 1.34 14.80 -10.78
C GLN A 125 0.13 14.68 -9.82
N PHE A 126 0.30 14.03 -8.67
CA PHE A 126 -0.73 14.00 -7.62
C PHE A 126 -1.09 15.41 -7.15
N ASN A 127 -0.09 16.25 -6.85
CA ASN A 127 -0.33 17.61 -6.36
C ASN A 127 -1.08 18.46 -7.40
N GLN A 128 -0.73 18.34 -8.69
CA GLN A 128 -1.45 19.01 -9.78
C GLN A 128 -2.91 18.56 -9.88
N ALA A 129 -3.16 17.24 -9.84
CA ALA A 129 -4.52 16.70 -9.89
C ALA A 129 -5.35 17.13 -8.67
N ARG A 130 -4.73 17.21 -7.48
CA ARG A 130 -5.36 17.73 -6.26
C ARG A 130 -5.75 19.20 -6.41
N GLU A 131 -4.88 20.04 -6.96
CA GLU A 131 -5.15 21.47 -7.21
C GLU A 131 -6.33 21.67 -8.17
N THR A 132 -6.51 20.77 -9.12
CA THR A 132 -7.67 20.78 -10.05
C THR A 132 -8.87 19.99 -9.53
N GLU A 133 -8.83 19.53 -8.28
CA GLU A 133 -9.85 18.67 -7.63
C GLU A 133 -10.20 17.40 -8.42
N ASP A 134 -9.30 16.92 -9.28
CA ASP A 134 -9.47 15.69 -10.04
C ASP A 134 -9.12 14.49 -9.16
N ARG A 135 -10.12 14.02 -8.40
CA ARG A 135 -9.98 12.90 -7.47
C ARG A 135 -9.54 11.61 -8.13
N GLU A 136 -9.97 11.34 -9.36
CA GLU A 136 -9.61 10.11 -10.05
C GLU A 136 -8.17 10.17 -10.55
N ALA A 137 -7.77 11.27 -11.20
CA ALA A 137 -6.38 11.44 -11.62
C ALA A 137 -5.41 11.43 -10.41
N ALA A 138 -5.79 12.09 -9.31
CA ALA A 138 -5.01 12.08 -8.08
C ALA A 138 -4.84 10.65 -7.54
N PHE A 139 -5.91 9.85 -7.50
CA PHE A 139 -5.84 8.45 -7.11
C PHE A 139 -4.95 7.64 -8.05
N GLN A 140 -5.10 7.77 -9.36
CA GLN A 140 -4.25 7.05 -10.32
C GLN A 140 -2.78 7.40 -10.19
N HIS A 141 -2.43 8.64 -9.86
CA HIS A 141 -1.05 9.05 -9.59
C HIS A 141 -0.51 8.45 -8.29
N LEU A 142 -1.33 8.36 -7.23
CA LEU A 142 -0.95 7.67 -5.98
C LEU A 142 -0.83 6.16 -6.17
N LEU A 143 -1.75 5.54 -6.92
CA LEU A 143 -1.71 4.12 -7.23
C LEU A 143 -0.46 3.80 -8.05
N ALA A 144 -0.17 4.58 -9.08
CA ALA A 144 1.05 4.44 -9.87
C ALA A 144 2.32 4.67 -9.04
N LEU A 145 2.27 5.52 -8.00
CA LEU A 145 3.39 5.74 -7.07
C LEU A 145 3.68 4.50 -6.22
N ILE A 146 2.67 3.78 -5.76
CA ILE A 146 2.84 2.59 -4.91
C ILE A 146 3.02 1.30 -5.73
N GLN A 147 2.67 1.33 -7.03
CA GLN A 147 2.85 0.22 -7.96
C GLN A 147 4.23 0.16 -8.62
N THR A 148 5.12 1.15 -8.44
CA THR A 148 6.47 1.11 -9.02
C THR A 148 7.31 -0.02 -8.39
N ASP A 149 7.12 -1.21 -8.96
CA ASP A 149 7.74 -2.53 -8.83
C ASP A 149 7.99 -3.06 -7.40
N ALA A 150 6.99 -3.75 -6.87
CA ALA A 150 7.24 -4.98 -6.15
C ALA A 150 7.79 -6.02 -7.15
N PRO A 151 8.96 -6.64 -6.91
CA PRO A 151 9.63 -7.51 -7.89
C PRO A 151 8.83 -8.75 -8.34
#